data_AF-A0A1C0UWK0-F1
#
_entry.id   AF-A0A1C0UWK0-F1
#
_cell.length_a   1.000
_cell.length_b   1.000
_cell.length_c   1.000
_cell.angle_alpha   90.00
_cell.angle_beta   90.00
_cell.angle_gamma   90.00
#
_symmetry.space_group_name_H-M   'P 1'
#
loop_
_entity.id
_entity.type
_entity.pdbx_description
1 polymer ?
#
loop_
_entity_poly.entity_id
_entity_poly.type
_entity_poly.pdbx_seq_one_letter_code
_entity_poly.pdbx_strand_id
1 'polypeptide(L)'
;MKNLIRQAIFILVIFWLLPLLIPFLLTTEKEIITADINRWSEVLGLPQYNLWVQLLVLAYKKQEFRNLYYYRLFKGNFNGRIAMYLLKVLYPECPSLFLDYSCCIGAGLFIQHGFSTIIMADMGEQCWINQQVTIGYKDKSGRPKIGNNVRITAGAKVLGNIQIGDNVTIGANAVVVKDVPSDCVVAGIPANIIKRNGIKVAEKL
;
A
#
# COMPACT_ATOMS: atom_id res chain seq x y z
N MET A 1 -1.06 2.37 -37.75
CA MET A 1 0.25 2.95 -37.35
C MET A 1 0.34 3.34 -35.88
N LYS A 2 -0.53 4.21 -35.33
CA LYS A 2 -0.47 4.63 -33.91
C LYS A 2 -0.53 3.47 -32.89
N ASN A 3 -1.30 2.42 -33.16
CA ASN A 3 -1.39 1.24 -32.28
C ASN A 3 -0.13 0.37 -32.31
N LEU A 4 0.50 0.19 -33.48
CA LEU A 4 1.74 -0.59 -33.62
C LEU A 4 2.90 0.07 -32.86
N ILE A 5 3.02 1.40 -32.95
CA ILE A 5 4.05 2.15 -32.22
C ILE A 5 3.84 2.03 -30.70
N ARG A 6 2.59 2.19 -30.23
CA ARG A 6 2.27 2.02 -28.80
C ARG A 6 2.57 0.60 -28.29
N GLN A 7 2.28 -0.42 -29.09
CA GLN A 7 2.60 -1.80 -28.76
C GLN A 7 4.11 -2.03 -28.72
N ALA A 8 4.86 -1.52 -29.70
CA ALA A 8 6.31 -1.62 -29.72
C ALA A 8 6.95 -0.94 -28.50
N ILE A 9 6.52 0.28 -28.16
CA ILE A 9 6.99 0.99 -26.95
C ILE A 9 6.68 0.18 -25.69
N PHE A 10 5.46 -0.35 -25.57
CA PHE A 10 5.09 -1.17 -24.43
C PHE A 10 5.99 -2.40 -24.29
N ILE A 11 6.26 -3.12 -25.39
CA ILE A 11 7.17 -4.28 -25.38
C ILE A 11 8.58 -3.88 -24.95
N LEU A 12 9.12 -2.79 -25.49
CA LEU A 12 10.44 -2.29 -25.13
C LEU A 12 10.53 -1.91 -23.65
N VAL A 13 9.50 -1.27 -23.09
CA VAL A 13 9.48 -0.92 -21.67
C VAL A 13 9.36 -2.16 -20.78
N ILE A 14 8.54 -3.15 -21.15
CA ILE A 14 8.46 -4.41 -20.42
C ILE A 14 9.82 -5.13 -20.45
N PHE A 15 10.51 -5.12 -21.58
CA PHE A 15 11.86 -5.67 -21.68
C PHE A 15 12.86 -4.92 -20.80
N TRP A 16 12.79 -3.58 -20.77
CA TRP A 16 13.61 -2.74 -19.89
C TRP A 16 13.40 -3.04 -18.40
N LEU A 17 12.21 -3.50 -18.01
CA LEU A 17 11.86 -3.82 -16.63
C LEU A 17 12.21 -5.26 -16.21
N LEU A 18 12.67 -6.13 -17.11
CA LEU A 18 13.05 -7.52 -16.81
C LEU A 18 13.99 -7.69 -15.62
N PRO A 19 14.97 -6.80 -15.35
CA PRO A 19 15.81 -6.90 -14.16
C PRO A 19 15.05 -6.93 -12.83
N LEU A 20 13.80 -6.43 -12.77
CA LEU A 20 12.95 -6.53 -11.58
C LEU A 20 12.58 -7.98 -11.25
N LEU A 21 12.61 -8.91 -12.22
CA LEU A 21 12.27 -10.32 -12.00
C LEU A 21 13.35 -11.05 -11.19
N ILE A 22 14.62 -10.66 -11.32
CA ILE A 22 15.74 -11.34 -10.67
C ILE A 22 15.57 -11.34 -9.14
N PRO A 23 15.42 -10.20 -8.44
CA PRO A 23 15.21 -10.23 -7.01
C PRO A 23 13.86 -10.82 -6.60
N PHE A 24 12.82 -10.75 -7.45
CA PHE A 24 11.55 -11.44 -7.18
C PHE A 24 11.69 -12.96 -7.17
N LEU A 25 12.54 -13.51 -8.04
CA LEU A 25 12.82 -14.95 -8.09
C LEU A 25 13.65 -15.43 -6.89
N LEU A 26 14.48 -14.56 -6.32
CA LEU A 26 15.46 -14.89 -5.30
C LEU A 26 15.05 -14.50 -3.88
N THR A 27 14.03 -13.65 -3.71
CA THR A 27 13.59 -13.16 -2.39
C THR A 27 12.84 -14.24 -1.60
N THR A 28 12.95 -14.17 -0.27
CA THR A 28 12.13 -14.97 0.66
C THR A 28 10.70 -14.47 0.76
N GLU A 29 10.41 -13.23 0.33
CA GLU A 29 9.09 -12.59 0.41
C GLU A 29 8.22 -12.85 -0.83
N LYS A 30 8.49 -13.94 -1.56
CA LYS A 30 7.83 -14.22 -2.85
C LYS A 30 6.32 -14.37 -2.71
N GLU A 31 5.85 -15.01 -1.64
CA GLU A 31 4.43 -15.24 -1.38
C GLU A 31 3.67 -13.92 -1.13
N ILE A 32 4.20 -13.06 -0.27
CA ILE A 32 3.56 -11.77 0.03
C ILE A 32 3.60 -10.80 -1.16
N ILE A 33 4.68 -10.81 -1.95
CA ILE A 33 4.75 -10.05 -3.21
C ILE A 33 3.71 -10.58 -4.21
N THR A 34 3.52 -11.90 -4.27
CA THR A 34 2.50 -12.52 -5.13
C THR A 34 1.10 -12.08 -4.72
N ALA A 35 0.81 -12.06 -3.42
CA ALA A 35 -0.45 -11.56 -2.89
C ALA A 35 -0.68 -10.08 -3.22
N ASP A 36 0.37 -9.23 -3.12
CA ASP A 36 0.30 -7.83 -3.51
C ASP A 36 0.01 -7.70 -5.03
N ILE A 37 0.70 -8.45 -5.89
CA ILE A 37 0.45 -8.45 -7.34
C ILE A 37 -1.00 -8.81 -7.64
N ASN A 38 -1.50 -9.90 -7.07
CA ASN A 38 -2.86 -10.38 -7.28
C ASN A 38 -3.88 -9.33 -6.84
N ARG A 39 -3.69 -8.72 -5.67
CA ARG A 39 -4.56 -7.69 -5.14
C ARG A 39 -4.58 -6.44 -6.03
N TRP A 40 -3.42 -5.97 -6.46
CA TRP A 40 -3.33 -4.81 -7.36
C TRP A 40 -3.95 -5.10 -8.73
N SER A 41 -3.73 -6.29 -9.28
CA SER A 41 -4.33 -6.72 -10.55
C SER A 41 -5.86 -6.79 -10.46
N GLU A 42 -6.40 -7.35 -9.38
CA GLU A 42 -7.84 -7.42 -9.10
C GLU A 42 -8.44 -6.02 -9.01
N VAL A 43 -7.90 -5.16 -8.14
CA VAL A 43 -8.45 -3.81 -7.89
C VAL A 43 -8.38 -2.93 -9.14
N LEU A 44 -7.33 -3.06 -9.96
CA LEU A 44 -7.17 -2.29 -11.19
C LEU A 44 -7.90 -2.90 -12.40
N GLY A 45 -8.52 -4.07 -12.24
CA GLY A 45 -9.18 -4.79 -13.34
C GLY A 45 -8.21 -5.15 -14.47
N LEU A 46 -6.98 -5.54 -14.13
CA LEU A 46 -6.00 -5.93 -15.13
C LEU A 46 -6.37 -7.27 -15.78
N PRO A 47 -6.07 -7.48 -17.07
CA PRO A 47 -6.20 -8.80 -17.69
C PRO A 47 -5.37 -9.84 -16.94
N GLN A 48 -5.88 -11.08 -16.90
CA GLN A 48 -5.19 -12.19 -16.25
C GLN A 48 -4.00 -12.65 -17.10
N TYR A 49 -2.83 -12.06 -16.84
CA TYR A 49 -1.55 -12.54 -17.34
C TYR A 49 -0.89 -13.50 -16.34
N ASN A 50 0.20 -14.15 -16.75
CA ASN A 50 1.06 -14.82 -15.78
C ASN A 50 1.70 -13.82 -14.81
N LEU A 51 2.12 -14.32 -13.65
CA LEU A 51 2.58 -13.51 -12.52
C LEU A 51 3.74 -12.55 -12.87
N TRP A 52 4.72 -13.02 -13.65
CA TRP A 52 5.89 -12.21 -14.03
C TRP A 52 5.47 -11.01 -14.88
N VAL A 53 4.59 -11.23 -15.84
CA VAL A 53 4.05 -10.17 -16.69
C VAL A 53 3.23 -9.19 -15.85
N GLN A 54 2.42 -9.68 -14.90
CA GLN A 54 1.67 -8.80 -14.00
C GLN A 54 2.59 -7.90 -13.17
N LEU A 55 3.68 -8.46 -12.59
CA LEU A 55 4.67 -7.68 -11.86
C LEU A 55 5.26 -6.56 -12.73
N LEU A 56 5.68 -6.87 -13.96
CA LEU A 56 6.28 -5.88 -14.87
C LEU A 56 5.29 -4.82 -15.31
N VAL A 57 4.04 -5.20 -15.57
CA VAL A 57 2.96 -4.27 -15.94
C VAL A 57 2.64 -3.33 -14.78
N LEU A 58 2.55 -3.84 -13.55
CA LEU A 58 2.32 -3.03 -12.36
C LEU A 58 3.50 -2.09 -12.10
N ALA A 59 4.73 -2.61 -12.15
CA ALA A 59 5.94 -1.82 -11.99
C ALA A 59 6.08 -0.73 -13.06
N TYR A 60 5.61 -0.96 -14.29
CA TYR A 60 5.55 0.07 -15.33
C TYR A 60 4.51 1.15 -15.01
N LYS A 61 3.26 0.71 -14.74
CA LYS A 61 2.10 1.61 -14.68
C LYS A 61 1.93 2.32 -13.34
N LYS A 62 2.49 1.81 -12.26
CA LYS A 62 2.24 2.26 -10.88
C LYS A 62 3.55 2.41 -10.13
N GLN A 63 3.92 3.66 -9.84
CA GLN A 63 5.15 3.94 -9.10
C GLN A 63 5.02 3.50 -7.64
N GLU A 64 3.82 3.64 -7.08
CA GLU A 64 3.47 3.23 -5.72
C GLU A 64 3.62 1.71 -5.50
N PHE A 65 3.31 0.93 -6.55
CA PHE A 65 3.58 -0.50 -6.52
C PHE A 65 5.09 -0.77 -6.44
N ARG A 66 5.95 0.05 -7.06
CA ARG A 66 7.40 -0.05 -6.89
C ARG A 66 7.83 0.24 -5.45
N ASN A 67 7.27 1.27 -4.80
CA ASN A 67 7.54 1.52 -3.37
C ASN A 67 7.23 0.27 -2.52
N LEU A 68 6.05 -0.33 -2.72
CA LEU A 68 5.64 -1.54 -2.01
C LEU A 68 6.56 -2.73 -2.34
N TYR A 69 6.88 -2.93 -3.61
CA TYR A 69 7.79 -3.99 -4.04
C TYR A 69 9.18 -3.85 -3.40
N TYR A 70 9.75 -2.64 -3.38
CA TYR A 70 11.03 -2.38 -2.71
C TYR A 70 10.95 -2.56 -1.20
N TYR A 71 9.83 -2.18 -0.59
CA TYR A 71 9.55 -2.51 0.81
C TYR A 71 9.60 -4.02 1.07
N ARG A 72 8.96 -4.85 0.23
CA ARG A 72 9.04 -6.31 0.37
C ARG A 72 10.45 -6.84 0.16
N LEU A 73 11.16 -6.38 -0.88
CA LEU A 73 12.55 -6.81 -1.11
C LEU A 73 13.47 -6.48 0.07
N PHE A 74 13.25 -5.33 0.72
CA PHE A 74 14.00 -4.96 1.91
C PHE A 74 13.70 -5.90 3.10
N LYS A 75 12.43 -6.29 3.28
CA LYS A 75 12.01 -7.19 4.36
C LYS A 75 12.55 -8.60 4.21
N GLY A 76 12.79 -9.04 2.97
CA GLY A 76 13.34 -10.34 2.68
C GLY A 76 14.83 -10.50 3.00
N ASN A 77 15.49 -11.27 2.15
CA ASN A 77 16.89 -11.62 2.33
C ASN A 77 17.88 -10.50 1.96
N PHE A 78 19.16 -10.72 2.28
CA PHE A 78 20.25 -9.78 2.03
C PHE A 78 20.35 -9.38 0.55
N ASN A 79 20.20 -10.32 -0.38
CA ASN A 79 20.28 -10.05 -1.82
C ASN A 79 19.13 -9.14 -2.28
N GLY A 80 17.91 -9.36 -1.79
CA GLY A 80 16.77 -8.48 -2.03
C GLY A 80 17.02 -7.05 -1.53
N ARG A 81 17.61 -6.91 -0.34
CA ARG A 81 18.00 -5.60 0.23
C ARG A 81 19.01 -4.87 -0.65
N ILE A 82 20.06 -5.53 -1.11
CA ILE A 82 21.05 -4.89 -2.00
C ILE A 82 20.42 -4.55 -3.35
N ALA A 83 19.67 -5.49 -3.94
CA ALA A 83 19.01 -5.31 -5.23
C ALA A 83 18.04 -4.12 -5.20
N MET A 84 17.27 -3.92 -4.12
CA MET A 84 16.33 -2.81 -4.06
C MET A 84 17.03 -1.44 -4.16
N TYR A 85 18.22 -1.26 -3.59
CA TYR A 85 18.95 0.01 -3.70
C TYR A 85 19.38 0.29 -5.14
N LEU A 86 19.89 -0.73 -5.85
CA LEU A 86 20.24 -0.61 -7.28
C LEU A 86 19.00 -0.35 -8.14
N LEU A 87 17.92 -1.10 -7.90
CA LEU A 87 16.67 -0.97 -8.65
C LEU A 87 16.02 0.39 -8.45
N LYS A 88 16.11 1.01 -7.26
CA LYS A 88 15.58 2.36 -7.03
C LYS A 88 16.27 3.42 -7.89
N VAL A 89 17.55 3.25 -8.22
CA VAL A 89 18.28 4.16 -9.11
C VAL A 89 17.78 4.01 -10.55
N LEU A 90 17.59 2.77 -11.02
CA LEU A 90 17.17 2.49 -12.39
C LEU A 90 15.67 2.70 -12.64
N TYR A 91 14.86 2.42 -11.62
CA TYR A 91 13.40 2.41 -11.68
C TYR A 91 12.84 3.17 -10.46
N PRO A 92 12.90 4.51 -10.45
CA PRO A 92 12.58 5.32 -9.27
C PRO A 92 11.19 5.03 -8.71
N GLU A 93 11.05 4.98 -7.39
CA GLU A 93 9.74 4.86 -6.75
C GLU A 93 8.98 6.20 -6.74
N CYS A 94 7.73 6.22 -6.25
CA CYS A 94 7.01 7.47 -6.03
C CYS A 94 7.69 8.25 -4.89
N PRO A 95 8.30 9.42 -5.13
CA PRO A 95 9.07 10.13 -4.10
C PRO A 95 8.20 10.76 -3.01
N SER A 96 6.90 10.94 -3.27
CA SER A 96 5.93 11.50 -2.34
C SER A 96 5.22 10.46 -1.47
N LEU A 97 5.58 9.18 -1.60
CA LEU A 97 5.07 8.07 -0.79
C LEU A 97 6.16 7.59 0.16
N PHE A 98 5.91 7.70 1.45
CA PHE A 98 6.82 7.23 2.50
C PHE A 98 6.25 5.97 3.16
N LEU A 99 6.99 4.87 3.04
CA LEU A 99 6.75 3.61 3.77
C LEU A 99 7.90 3.40 4.75
N ASP A 100 7.60 3.32 6.04
CA ASP A 100 8.62 3.03 7.04
C ASP A 100 9.02 1.55 7.01
N TYR A 101 10.30 1.29 6.73
CA TYR A 101 10.86 -0.05 6.63
C TYR A 101 10.97 -0.78 7.98
N SER A 102 10.75 -0.12 9.11
CA SER A 102 10.67 -0.73 10.44
C SER A 102 9.26 -1.27 10.77
N CYS A 103 8.24 -0.92 9.98
CA CYS A 103 6.87 -1.39 10.15
C CYS A 103 6.68 -2.84 9.70
N CYS A 104 5.67 -3.51 10.24
CA CYS A 104 5.18 -4.78 9.72
C CYS A 104 3.89 -4.51 8.95
N ILE A 105 3.84 -4.86 7.66
CA ILE A 105 2.66 -4.62 6.82
C ILE A 105 2.25 -5.97 6.22
N GLY A 106 1.01 -6.37 6.41
CA GLY A 106 0.44 -7.61 5.88
C GLY A 106 0.31 -7.62 4.36
N ALA A 107 -0.10 -8.76 3.83
CA ALA A 107 -0.25 -9.01 2.40
C ALA A 107 -1.41 -8.22 1.77
N GLY A 108 -1.32 -7.88 0.50
CA GLY A 108 -2.41 -7.24 -0.25
C GLY A 108 -2.61 -5.77 0.10
N LEU A 109 -1.53 -5.06 0.46
CA LEU A 109 -1.62 -3.61 0.63
C LEU A 109 -1.86 -2.95 -0.74
N PHE A 110 -2.96 -2.22 -0.89
CA PHE A 110 -3.24 -1.42 -2.07
C PHE A 110 -3.09 0.07 -1.76
N ILE A 111 -2.26 0.76 -2.54
CA ILE A 111 -2.02 2.21 -2.38
C ILE A 111 -2.54 2.92 -3.62
N GLN A 112 -3.63 3.64 -3.48
CA GLN A 112 -4.26 4.39 -4.54
C GLN A 112 -3.78 5.84 -4.51
N HIS A 113 -3.02 6.25 -5.52
CA HIS A 113 -2.44 7.59 -5.63
C HIS A 113 -1.52 7.88 -4.43
N GLY A 114 -0.27 7.43 -4.46
CA GLY A 114 0.67 7.55 -3.32
C GLY A 114 1.14 8.98 -3.02
N PHE A 115 0.45 9.99 -3.55
CA PHE A 115 0.83 11.39 -3.44
C PHE A 115 0.72 11.92 -2.01
N SER A 116 1.85 12.33 -1.44
CA SER A 116 1.98 12.90 -0.10
C SER A 116 1.44 11.97 1.00
N THR A 117 1.66 10.67 0.86
CA THR A 117 1.18 9.64 1.79
C THR A 117 2.32 9.14 2.68
N ILE A 118 2.06 9.05 3.99
CA ILE A 118 3.03 8.60 5.01
C ILE A 118 2.42 7.40 5.74
N ILE A 119 3.12 6.27 5.75
CA ILE A 119 2.72 5.04 6.44
C ILE A 119 3.81 4.63 7.42
N MET A 120 3.58 4.90 8.70
CA MET A 120 4.39 4.47 9.83
C MET A 120 3.52 3.72 10.85
N ALA A 121 3.03 2.52 10.49
CA ALA A 121 2.17 1.70 11.34
C ALA A 121 2.39 0.21 11.10
N ASP A 122 2.12 -0.59 12.14
CA ASP A 122 1.93 -2.03 11.94
C ASP A 122 0.52 -2.26 11.38
N MET A 123 0.41 -3.00 10.29
CA MET A 123 -0.80 -3.12 9.50
C MET A 123 -1.08 -4.55 9.09
N GLY A 124 -2.33 -4.97 9.20
CA GLY A 124 -2.82 -6.26 8.74
C GLY A 124 -2.89 -6.38 7.22
N GLU A 125 -3.64 -7.37 6.76
CA GLU A 125 -3.79 -7.73 5.35
C GLU A 125 -4.89 -6.92 4.66
N GLN A 126 -4.85 -6.89 3.32
CA GLN A 126 -5.91 -6.37 2.44
C GLN A 126 -6.28 -4.89 2.69
N CYS A 127 -5.38 -4.11 3.29
CA CYS A 127 -5.62 -2.71 3.55
C CYS A 127 -5.57 -1.86 2.27
N TRP A 128 -6.34 -0.78 2.25
CA TRP A 128 -6.42 0.15 1.12
C TRP A 128 -6.16 1.58 1.60
N ILE A 129 -5.12 2.20 1.07
CA ILE A 129 -4.68 3.55 1.45
C ILE A 129 -4.75 4.51 0.27
N ASN A 130 -5.35 5.67 0.46
CA ASN A 130 -5.43 6.73 -0.56
C ASN A 130 -4.34 7.80 -0.39
N GLN A 131 -4.31 8.76 -1.32
CA GLN A 131 -3.44 9.94 -1.28
C GLN A 131 -3.59 10.76 0.00
N GLN A 132 -2.53 11.47 0.37
CA GLN A 132 -2.50 12.45 1.46
C GLN A 132 -2.85 11.89 2.83
N VAL A 133 -2.84 10.56 2.97
CA VAL A 133 -3.02 9.88 4.25
C VAL A 133 -1.74 10.00 5.08
N THR A 134 -1.88 10.28 6.37
CA THR A 134 -0.78 10.20 7.33
C THR A 134 -1.15 9.22 8.41
N ILE A 135 -0.36 8.16 8.55
CA ILE A 135 -0.44 7.19 9.64
C ILE A 135 0.89 7.26 10.39
N GLY A 136 0.87 7.64 11.65
CA GLY A 136 2.11 7.76 12.39
C GLY A 136 1.99 8.21 13.84
N TYR A 137 3.12 8.56 14.40
CA TYR A 137 3.28 8.93 15.79
C TYR A 137 2.58 10.26 16.11
N LYS A 138 1.91 10.32 17.26
CA LYS A 138 1.49 11.58 17.89
C LYS A 138 2.58 12.10 18.83
N ASP A 139 3.23 11.18 19.54
CA ASP A 139 4.29 11.40 20.51
C ASP A 139 5.14 10.10 20.64
N LYS A 140 5.94 9.97 21.71
CA LYS A 140 6.80 8.79 21.94
C LYS A 140 6.02 7.52 22.35
N SER A 141 4.69 7.55 22.42
CA SER A 141 3.82 6.43 22.85
C SER A 141 3.88 5.21 21.95
N GLY A 142 4.36 5.36 20.71
CA GLY A 142 4.33 4.32 19.69
C GLY A 142 3.52 4.70 18.47
N ARG A 143 3.52 3.78 17.49
CA ARG A 143 2.82 3.90 16.21
C ARG A 143 1.44 3.24 16.23
N PRO A 144 0.52 3.62 15.31
CA PRO A 144 -0.75 2.95 15.17
C PRO A 144 -0.60 1.46 14.85
N LYS A 145 -1.57 0.66 15.30
CA LYS A 145 -1.79 -0.72 14.87
C LYS A 145 -3.09 -0.79 14.08
N ILE A 146 -3.01 -1.25 12.85
CA ILE A 146 -4.13 -1.31 11.90
C ILE A 146 -4.49 -2.77 11.64
N GLY A 147 -5.75 -3.13 11.81
CA GLY A 147 -6.28 -4.46 11.53
C GLY A 147 -6.30 -4.81 10.03
N ASN A 148 -7.01 -5.89 9.72
CA ASN A 148 -7.20 -6.39 8.36
C ASN A 148 -8.34 -5.65 7.65
N ASN A 149 -8.27 -5.59 6.33
CA ASN A 149 -9.31 -5.02 5.47
C ASN A 149 -9.70 -3.58 5.88
N VAL A 150 -8.73 -2.80 6.36
CA VAL A 150 -8.95 -1.40 6.72
C VAL A 150 -8.76 -0.52 5.49
N ARG A 151 -9.72 0.38 5.25
CA ARG A 151 -9.64 1.41 4.22
C ARG A 151 -9.41 2.78 4.84
N ILE A 152 -8.32 3.44 4.48
CA ILE A 152 -7.98 4.78 4.95
C ILE A 152 -8.00 5.72 3.75
N THR A 153 -9.05 6.54 3.68
CA THR A 153 -9.36 7.33 2.48
C THR A 153 -8.67 8.70 2.48
N ALA A 154 -8.77 9.40 1.35
CA ALA A 154 -7.91 10.52 1.01
C ALA A 154 -7.84 11.59 2.11
N GLY A 155 -6.62 12.03 2.43
CA GLY A 155 -6.38 13.12 3.38
C GLY A 155 -6.53 12.75 4.87
N ALA A 156 -6.97 11.52 5.21
CA ALA A 156 -7.15 11.13 6.60
C ALA A 156 -5.85 11.11 7.41
N LYS A 157 -5.97 11.32 8.72
CA LYS A 157 -4.87 11.32 9.69
C LYS A 157 -5.18 10.32 10.80
N VAL A 158 -4.29 9.35 11.01
CA VAL A 158 -4.38 8.31 12.04
C VAL A 158 -3.15 8.41 12.91
N LEU A 159 -3.30 8.97 14.12
CA LEU A 159 -2.18 9.48 14.90
C LEU A 159 -2.13 8.91 16.32
N GLY A 160 -0.96 8.44 16.72
CA GLY A 160 -0.66 7.96 18.08
C GLY A 160 -0.66 6.43 18.20
N ASN A 161 -0.33 5.93 19.39
CA ASN A 161 -0.42 4.51 19.70
C ASN A 161 -1.89 4.13 19.91
N ILE A 162 -2.61 3.98 18.81
CA ILE A 162 -4.02 3.61 18.77
C ILE A 162 -4.22 2.33 17.96
N GLN A 163 -5.32 1.64 18.24
CA GLN A 163 -5.71 0.40 17.59
C GLN A 163 -6.92 0.64 16.69
N ILE A 164 -6.79 0.29 15.42
CA ILE A 164 -7.90 0.24 14.46
C ILE A 164 -8.23 -1.23 14.24
N GLY A 165 -9.47 -1.62 14.53
CA GLY A 165 -9.97 -2.97 14.32
C GLY A 165 -10.08 -3.36 12.84
N ASP A 166 -10.58 -4.57 12.60
CA ASP A 166 -10.75 -5.12 11.26
C ASP A 166 -11.96 -4.49 10.55
N ASN A 167 -11.96 -4.51 9.21
CA ASN A 167 -13.08 -4.03 8.38
C ASN A 167 -13.47 -2.56 8.62
N VAL A 168 -12.53 -1.74 9.10
CA VAL A 168 -12.79 -0.32 9.38
C VAL A 168 -12.63 0.51 8.11
N THR A 169 -13.53 1.47 7.90
CA THR A 169 -13.34 2.53 6.91
C THR A 169 -13.15 3.88 7.60
N ILE A 170 -12.00 4.51 7.38
CA ILE A 170 -11.69 5.87 7.81
C ILE A 170 -12.01 6.83 6.65
N GLY A 171 -13.00 7.69 6.87
CA GLY A 171 -13.51 8.66 5.91
C GLY A 171 -12.51 9.76 5.55
N ALA A 172 -12.77 10.43 4.43
CA ALA A 172 -11.83 11.39 3.86
C ALA A 172 -11.63 12.57 4.82
N ASN A 173 -10.39 13.06 4.93
CA ASN A 173 -9.98 14.11 5.86
C ASN A 173 -10.31 13.87 7.35
N ALA A 174 -10.65 12.64 7.75
CA ALA A 174 -10.91 12.34 9.15
C ALA A 174 -9.63 12.43 9.98
N VAL A 175 -9.75 12.87 11.24
CA VAL A 175 -8.64 12.87 12.22
C VAL A 175 -8.98 11.88 13.33
N VAL A 176 -8.31 10.74 13.30
CA VAL A 176 -8.50 9.61 14.22
C VAL A 176 -7.33 9.60 15.21
N VAL A 177 -7.64 9.86 16.48
CA VAL A 177 -6.67 9.95 17.59
C VAL A 177 -7.03 9.04 18.76
N LYS A 178 -7.97 8.11 18.54
CA LYS A 178 -8.48 7.14 19.50
C LYS A 178 -8.72 5.80 18.82
N ASP A 179 -8.78 4.74 19.60
CA ASP A 179 -9.06 3.39 19.13
C ASP A 179 -10.40 3.32 18.41
N VAL A 180 -10.46 2.52 17.34
CA VAL A 180 -11.67 2.30 16.54
C VAL A 180 -11.99 0.80 16.56
N PRO A 181 -13.18 0.39 17.05
CA PRO A 181 -13.60 -1.01 17.00
C PRO A 181 -13.74 -1.52 15.57
N SER A 182 -13.72 -2.85 15.38
CA SER A 182 -13.97 -3.48 14.09
C SER A 182 -15.35 -3.12 13.52
N ASP A 183 -15.51 -3.32 12.21
CA ASP A 183 -16.78 -3.17 11.48
C ASP A 183 -17.40 -1.77 11.60
N CYS A 184 -16.55 -0.76 11.75
CA CYS A 184 -16.92 0.64 11.91
C CYS A 184 -16.58 1.49 10.68
N VAL A 185 -17.36 2.55 10.47
CA VAL A 185 -16.99 3.67 9.60
C VAL A 185 -16.85 4.90 10.47
N VAL A 186 -15.70 5.56 10.39
CA VAL A 186 -15.40 6.78 11.15
C VAL A 186 -15.16 7.97 10.23
N ALA A 187 -15.60 9.16 10.62
CA ALA A 187 -15.38 10.39 9.85
C ALA A 187 -15.41 11.64 10.75
N GLY A 188 -14.86 12.75 10.25
CA GLY A 188 -14.89 14.06 10.91
C GLY A 188 -13.61 14.44 11.65
N ILE A 189 -13.62 15.64 12.24
CA ILE A 189 -12.51 16.23 13.00
C ILE A 189 -13.08 16.80 14.31
N PRO A 190 -12.81 16.18 15.48
CA PRO A 190 -12.27 14.82 15.64
C PRO A 190 -13.21 13.76 15.04
N ALA A 191 -12.68 12.61 14.67
CA ALA A 191 -13.48 11.54 14.08
C ALA A 191 -14.51 10.98 15.08
N ASN A 192 -15.68 10.60 14.57
CA ASN A 192 -16.74 9.90 15.29
C ASN A 192 -17.14 8.65 14.50
N ILE A 193 -17.71 7.64 15.16
CA ILE A 193 -18.29 6.49 14.48
C ILE A 193 -19.63 6.92 13.88
N ILE A 194 -19.74 6.81 12.56
CA ILE A 194 -20.94 7.15 11.79
C ILE A 194 -21.70 5.90 11.32
N LYS A 195 -21.02 4.75 11.31
CA LYS A 195 -21.65 3.43 11.11
C LYS A 195 -20.96 2.37 11.95
N ARG A 196 -21.72 1.41 12.46
CA ARG A 196 -21.24 0.20 13.13
C ARG A 196 -22.06 -0.99 12.63
N ASN A 197 -21.42 -2.07 12.21
CA ASN A 197 -22.08 -3.27 11.66
C ASN A 197 -23.07 -2.95 10.52
N GLY A 198 -22.72 -2.01 9.65
CA GLY A 198 -23.57 -1.55 8.55
C GLY A 198 -24.71 -0.60 8.94
N ILE A 199 -24.95 -0.37 10.23
CA ILE A 199 -26.03 0.48 10.76
C ILE A 199 -25.49 1.89 11.00
N LYS A 200 -26.25 2.93 10.61
CA LYS A 200 -25.90 4.33 10.87
C LYS A 200 -26.01 4.64 12.36
N VAL A 201 -24.97 5.27 12.92
CA VAL A 201 -24.91 5.68 14.33
C VAL A 201 -24.31 7.09 14.45
N ALA A 202 -24.33 7.66 15.65
CA ALA A 202 -23.70 8.93 15.98
C ALA A 202 -22.95 8.80 17.32
N GLU A 203 -21.96 7.93 17.34
CA GLU A 203 -21.20 7.60 18.56
C GLU A 203 -19.88 8.35 18.56
N LYS A 204 -19.52 8.93 19.70
CA LYS A 204 -18.19 9.50 19.89
C LYS A 204 -17.14 8.39 19.93
N LEU A 205 -16.00 8.64 19.29
CA LEU A 205 -14.76 7.89 19.57
C LEU A 205 -14.21 8.32 20.93
#